data_AF-A0A2T0SKE9-F1
#
_entry.id   AF-A0A2T0SKE9-F1
#
_cell.length_a   1.000
_cell.length_b   1.000
_cell.length_c   1.000
_cell.angle_alpha   90.00
_cell.angle_beta   90.00
_cell.angle_gamma   90.00
#
_symmetry.space_group_name_H-M   'P 1'
#
loop_
_entity.id
_entity.type
_entity.pdbx_description
1 polymer ?
#
loop_
_entity_poly.entity_id
_entity_poly.type
_entity_poly.pdbx_seq_one_letter_code
_entity_poly.pdbx_strand_id
1 'polypeptide(L)'
;MNHQFKPGDWVQCVNVDAEFCNSTILEVGDIFQITEVSVLGNIRGSRTKNNEIVDDPYLFWINPVCFIPVDPFQIKVKQIKDELDKSLQAR
;
A
#
# COMPACT_ATOMS: atom_id res chain seq x y z
N MET A 1 10.43 -16.57 -0.40
CA MET A 1 10.33 -16.48 -1.88
C MET A 1 10.33 -15.00 -2.21
N ASN A 2 11.25 -14.52 -3.07
CA ASN A 2 11.24 -13.13 -3.50
C ASN A 2 10.11 -12.94 -4.51
N HIS A 3 9.00 -12.36 -4.08
CA HIS A 3 7.95 -11.94 -5.00
C HIS A 3 8.52 -10.85 -5.91
N GLN A 4 8.46 -11.05 -7.23
CA GLN A 4 8.86 -10.04 -8.21
C GLN A 4 7.67 -9.13 -8.47
N PHE A 5 7.72 -7.94 -7.87
CA PHE A 5 6.72 -6.90 -8.07
C PHE A 5 6.82 -6.29 -9.48
N LYS A 6 5.67 -5.92 -10.05
CA LYS A 6 5.57 -5.27 -11.37
C LYS A 6 4.59 -4.10 -11.34
N PRO A 7 4.72 -3.13 -12.27
CA PRO A 7 3.72 -2.07 -12.43
C PRO A 7 2.30 -2.63 -12.58
N GLY A 8 1.35 -2.02 -11.87
CA GLY A 8 -0.04 -2.44 -11.78
C GLY A 8 -0.35 -3.37 -10.60
N ASP A 9 0.64 -3.97 -9.96
CA ASP A 9 0.43 -4.77 -8.74
C ASP A 9 -0.01 -3.87 -7.59
N TRP A 10 -0.89 -4.43 -6.75
CA TRP A 10 -1.30 -3.80 -5.51
C TRP A 10 -0.49 -4.39 -4.37
N VAL A 11 0.09 -3.50 -3.58
CA VAL A 11 0.96 -3.86 -2.46
C VAL A 11 0.59 -3.07 -1.24
N GLN A 12 0.76 -3.67 -0.07
CA GLN A 12 0.65 -2.99 1.19
C GLN A 12 2.05 -2.68 1.69
N CYS A 13 2.33 -1.41 1.96
CA CYS A 13 3.59 -1.00 2.54
C CYS A 13 3.57 -1.25 4.05
N VAL A 14 4.65 -1.85 4.52
CA VAL A 14 5.01 -1.97 5.92
C VAL A 14 6.02 -0.86 6.17
N ASN A 15 5.61 0.16 6.92
CA ASN A 15 6.51 1.26 7.21
C ASN A 15 7.53 0.81 8.28
N VAL A 16 8.81 1.07 8.02
CA VAL A 16 9.90 0.79 8.97
C VAL A 16 10.61 2.09 9.42
N ASP A 17 10.31 3.23 8.78
CA ASP A 17 11.02 4.49 8.97
C ASP A 17 10.09 5.55 9.59
N ALA A 18 9.81 5.39 10.87
CA ALA A 18 9.68 6.55 11.73
C ALA A 18 10.99 6.67 12.51
N GLU A 19 11.83 7.66 12.22
CA GLU A 19 12.97 8.08 13.07
C GLU A 19 12.56 8.40 14.53
N PHE A 20 11.27 8.33 14.86
CA PHE A 20 10.67 8.54 16.19
C PHE A 20 10.23 7.26 16.91
N CYS A 21 10.40 6.07 16.36
CA CYS A 21 9.90 4.84 17.00
C CYS A 21 11.03 3.90 17.41
N ASN A 22 11.38 3.97 18.70
CA ASN A 22 12.00 2.85 19.40
C ASN A 22 11.13 1.61 19.21
N SER A 23 11.61 0.67 18.38
CA SER A 23 11.31 -0.76 18.39
C SER A 23 9.84 -1.23 18.50
N THR A 24 9.49 -2.15 17.59
CA THR A 24 8.47 -3.21 17.77
C THR A 24 7.01 -2.93 17.40
N ILE A 25 6.72 -2.00 16.49
CA ILE A 25 5.40 -1.99 15.83
C ILE A 25 5.61 -1.84 14.32
N LEU A 26 5.44 -2.95 13.59
CA LEU A 26 5.28 -2.91 12.15
C LEU A 26 3.89 -2.34 11.86
N GLU A 27 3.82 -1.06 11.52
CA GLU A 27 2.56 -0.46 11.10
C GLU A 27 2.30 -0.81 9.63
N VAL A 28 1.25 -1.59 9.40
CA VAL A 28 0.79 -1.99 8.08
C VAL A 28 -0.37 -1.06 7.70
N GLY A 29 -0.07 0.04 7.02
CA GLY A 29 -1.03 1.15 6.89
C GLY A 29 -1.50 1.43 5.47
N ASP A 30 -0.56 1.58 4.54
CA ASP A 30 -0.85 2.20 3.25
C ASP A 30 -0.82 1.18 2.11
N ILE A 31 -1.87 1.23 1.27
CA ILE A 31 -1.96 0.46 0.04
C ILE A 31 -1.45 1.32 -1.11
N PHE A 32 -0.56 0.74 -1.91
CA PHE A 32 0.04 1.35 -3.07
C PHE A 32 -0.30 0.54 -4.32
N GLN A 33 -0.51 1.25 -5.42
CA GLN A 33 -0.41 0.66 -6.75
C GLN A 33 0.99 0.92 -7.29
N ILE A 34 1.72 -0.12 -7.68
CA ILE A 34 3.05 0.06 -8.25
C ILE A 34 2.93 0.75 -9.60
N THR A 35 3.64 1.86 -9.77
CA THR A 35 3.68 2.62 -11.02
C THR A 35 4.98 2.36 -11.77
N GLU A 36 6.08 2.13 -11.06
CA GLU A 36 7.40 1.93 -11.66
C GLU A 36 8.30 1.04 -10.81
N VAL A 37 9.20 0.30 -11.46
CA VAL A 37 10.28 -0.46 -10.82
C VAL A 37 11.60 0.00 -11.41
N SER A 38 12.50 0.51 -10.57
CA SER A 38 13.82 0.99 -10.98
C SER A 38 14.75 -0.16 -11.41
N VAL A 39 15.85 0.18 -12.10
CA VAL A 39 16.90 -0.77 -12.48
C VAL A 39 17.54 -1.49 -11.28
N LEU A 40 17.55 -0.83 -10.11
CA LEU A 40 18.07 -1.40 -8.86
C LEU A 40 17.02 -2.21 -8.08
N GLY A 41 15.81 -2.36 -8.63
CA GLY A 41 14.72 -3.10 -8.02
C GLY A 41 13.89 -2.31 -7.01
N ASN A 42 14.23 -1.05 -6.72
CA ASN A 42 13.35 -0.20 -5.90
C ASN A 42 12.02 0.06 -6.60
N ILE A 43 10.97 0.24 -5.80
CA ILE A 43 9.60 0.40 -6.27
C ILE A 43 9.13 1.83 -6.02
N ARG A 44 8.45 2.39 -7.01
CA ARG A 44 7.67 3.61 -6.87
C ARG A 44 6.22 3.23 -7.09
N GLY A 45 5.35 3.68 -6.20
CA GLY A 45 3.93 3.36 -6.28
C GLY A 45 3.09 4.52 -5.79
N SER A 46 1.92 4.71 -6.38
CA SER A 46 0.99 5.73 -5.98
C SER A 46 0.16 5.24 -4.79
N ARG A 47 0.05 6.09 -3.76
CA ARG A 47 -0.74 5.77 -2.57
C ARG A 47 -2.21 5.95 -2.90
N THR A 48 -3.02 4.98 -2.53
CA THR A 48 -4.47 5.16 -2.53
C THR A 48 -4.95 5.56 -1.14
N LYS A 49 -5.71 6.65 -1.07
CA LYS A 49 -6.45 7.04 0.12
C LYS A 49 -7.91 7.22 -0.28
N ASN A 50 -8.82 6.47 0.35
CA ASN A 50 -10.26 6.53 0.04
C ASN A 50 -10.59 6.33 -1.46
N ASN A 51 -9.91 5.42 -2.15
CA ASN A 51 -10.06 5.13 -3.59
C ASN A 51 -9.61 6.24 -4.55
N GLU A 52 -9.01 7.31 -4.04
CA GLU A 52 -8.36 8.30 -4.87
C GLU A 52 -6.86 8.03 -4.87
N ILE A 53 -6.29 7.99 -6.08
CA ILE A 53 -4.84 8.03 -6.24
C ILE A 53 -4.41 9.41 -5.75
N VAL A 54 -3.71 9.42 -4.63
CA VAL A 54 -3.08 10.64 -4.15
C VAL A 54 -1.71 10.69 -4.82
N ASP A 55 -1.59 11.55 -5.82
CA ASP A 55 -0.28 11.93 -6.36
C ASP A 55 0.46 12.72 -5.29
N ASP A 56 1.18 11.99 -4.44
CA ASP A 56 2.04 12.60 -3.44
C ASP A 56 3.27 13.18 -4.16
N PRO A 57 3.55 14.49 -4.04
CA PRO A 57 4.77 15.06 -4.59
C PRO A 57 6.05 14.43 -3.99
N TYR A 58 5.93 13.72 -2.87
CA TYR A 58 7.00 12.99 -2.21
C TYR A 58 7.00 11.49 -2.55
N LEU A 59 6.72 11.11 -3.80
CA LEU A 59 6.92 9.74 -4.26
C LEU A 59 8.41 9.37 -4.31
N PHE A 60 8.96 8.91 -3.18
CA PHE A 60 10.29 8.33 -3.08
C PHE A 60 10.29 6.85 -3.48
N TRP A 61 11.48 6.35 -3.83
CA TRP A 61 11.71 4.94 -4.09
C TRP A 61 11.70 4.16 -2.77
N ILE A 62 10.89 3.12 -2.69
CA ILE A 62 10.76 2.25 -1.52
C ILE A 62 11.40 0.90 -1.82
N ASN A 63 12.11 0.34 -0.85
CA ASN A 63 12.72 -0.98 -0.99
C ASN A 63 11.63 -2.07 -1.07
N PRO A 64 11.72 -3.03 -2.00
CA PRO A 64 10.75 -4.13 -2.12
C PRO A 64 10.47 -4.91 -0.84
N VAL A 65 11.45 -4.98 0.08
CA VAL A 65 11.28 -5.67 1.37
C VAL A 65 10.18 -5.05 2.24
N CYS A 66 9.85 -3.78 2.01
CA CYS A 66 8.80 -3.07 2.72
C CYS A 66 7.40 -3.39 2.20
N PHE A 67 7.25 -4.22 1.17
CA PHE A 67 5.95 -4.50 0.56
C PHE A 67 5.48 -5.92 0.78
N ILE A 68 4.18 -6.04 1.07
CA ILE A 68 3.44 -7.30 1.08
C ILE A 68 2.50 -7.29 -0.14
N PRO A 69 2.55 -8.31 -1.01
CA PRO A 69 1.62 -8.40 -2.14
C PRO A 69 0.19 -8.55 -1.64
N VAL A 70 -0.75 -7.84 -2.28
CA VAL A 70 -2.18 -7.91 -1.95
C VAL A 70 -2.95 -8.34 -3.18
N ASP A 71 -3.88 -9.28 -2.99
CA ASP A 71 -4.82 -9.67 -4.04
C ASP A 71 -5.83 -8.53 -4.31
N PRO A 72 -5.93 -8.01 -5.54
CA PRO A 72 -6.89 -6.97 -5.90
C PRO A 72 -8.35 -7.36 -5.60
N PHE A 73 -8.68 -8.64 -5.67
CA PHE A 73 -10.00 -9.13 -5.29
C PHE A 73 -10.26 -8.92 -3.79
N GLN A 74 -9.28 -9.21 -2.94
CA GLN A 74 -9.39 -9.00 -1.48
C GLN A 74 -9.54 -7.52 -1.13
N ILE A 75 -8.85 -6.63 -1.87
CA ILE A 75 -9.02 -5.18 -1.72
C ILE A 75 -10.47 -4.79 -2.01
N LYS A 76 -11.02 -5.25 -3.14
CA LYS A 76 -12.39 -4.93 -3.54
C LYS A 76 -13.44 -5.48 -2.57
N VAL A 77 -13.23 -6.68 -2.06
CA VAL A 77 -14.11 -7.27 -1.04
C VAL A 77 -14.08 -6.43 0.25
N LYS A 78 -12.89 -6.02 0.71
CA LYS A 78 -12.75 -5.16 1.89
C LYS A 78 -13.44 -3.81 1.68
N GLN A 79 -13.26 -3.19 0.52
CA GLN A 79 -13.91 -1.92 0.16
C GLN A 79 -15.43 -2.01 0.23
N ILE A 80 -16.03 -3.04 -0.40
CA ILE A 80 -17.48 -3.24 -0.38
C ILE A 80 -17.98 -3.44 1.06
N LYS A 81 -17.24 -4.19 1.88
CA LYS A 81 -17.57 -4.39 3.28
C LYS A 81 -17.58 -3.07 4.06
N ASP A 82 -16.53 -2.26 3.91
CA ASP A 82 -16.40 -0.98 4.60
C ASP A 82 -17.52 0.02 4.19
N GLU A 83 -17.93 0.01 2.92
CA GLU A 83 -19.08 0.80 2.44
C GLU A 83 -20.40 0.34 3.06
N LEU A 84 -20.63 -0.98 3.14
CA LEU A 84 -21.81 -1.54 3.78
C LEU A 84 -21.88 -1.17 5.27
N ASP A 85 -20.77 -1.30 6.00
CA ASP A 85 -20.71 -0.98 7.44
C ASP A 85 -21.02 0.51 7.69
N LYS A 86 -20.48 1.41 6.86
CA LYS A 86 -20.83 2.86 6.92
C LYS A 86 -22.32 3.10 6.67
N SER A 87 -22.92 2.41 5.71
CA SER A 87 -24.35 2.55 5.40
C SER A 87 -25.26 2.08 6.53
N LEU A 88 -24.83 1.05 7.27
CA LEU A 88 -25.57 0.49 8.40
C LEU A 88 -25.50 1.38 9.65
N GLN A 89 -24.38 2.07 9.87
CA GLN A 89 -24.21 3.02 10.99
C GLN A 89 -24.93 4.35 10.77
N ALA A 90 -25.29 4.69 9.53
CA ALA A 90 -26.05 5.89 9.20
C ALA A 90 -27.57 5.74 9.40
N ARG A 91 -28.03 4.56 9.84
CA ARG A 91 -29.43 4.26 10.19
C ARG A 91 -29.61 4.23 11.70
#